data_AF-A0A914QHF6-F1
#
_entry.id   AF-A0A914QHF6-F1
#
_cell.length_a   1.000
_cell.length_b   1.000
_cell.length_c   1.000
_cell.angle_alpha   90.00
_cell.angle_beta   90.00
_cell.angle_gamma   90.00
#
_symmetry.space_group_name_H-M   'P 1'
#
loop_
_entity.id
_entity.type
_entity.pdbx_description
1 polymer ?
#
loop_
_entity_poly.entity_id
_entity_poly.type
_entity_poly.pdbx_seq_one_letter_code
_entity_poly.pdbx_strand_id
1 'polypeptide(L)'
;MASDLKLAGQIYLLSFKKDLDELHLKQLLVIINDKTSTKQQIKDNIQTFFEGIGGEIFVKFNKIQTKLLFKQGIYASKILSCKNELSEEAKAILEKASKIKNDFSLTPEQEKRKLLELFGSLSDSVKSEFKILAQIFGKEKWI
;
A
#
# COMPACT_ATOMS: atom_id res chain seq x y z
N MET A 1 2.42 8.89 6.40
CA MET A 1 2.51 7.54 5.83
C MET A 1 1.22 6.75 6.03
N ALA A 2 0.39 6.67 4.98
CA ALA A 2 -0.67 5.68 4.88
C ALA A 2 -0.08 4.34 4.39
N SER A 3 -0.54 3.21 4.91
CA SER A 3 -0.15 1.89 4.39
C SER A 3 -0.66 1.71 2.97
N ASP A 4 0.04 0.90 2.15
CA ASP A 4 -0.37 0.62 0.76
C ASP A 4 -1.80 0.05 0.69
N LEU A 5 -2.18 -0.68 1.74
CA LEU A 5 -3.51 -1.22 1.95
C LEU A 5 -4.58 -0.13 2.15
N LYS A 6 -4.25 0.94 2.90
CA LYS A 6 -5.16 2.08 3.12
C LYS A 6 -5.37 2.89 1.84
N LEU A 7 -4.31 3.05 1.03
CA LEU A 7 -4.42 3.70 -0.28
C LEU A 7 -5.25 2.85 -1.25
N ALA A 8 -5.01 1.53 -1.32
CA ALA A 8 -5.83 0.62 -2.10
C ALA A 8 -7.31 0.65 -1.66
N GLY A 9 -7.56 0.65 -0.35
CA GLY A 9 -8.90 0.80 0.22
C GLY A 9 -9.59 2.09 -0.20
N GLN A 10 -8.89 3.22 -0.18
CA GLN A 10 -9.44 4.50 -0.69
C GLN A 10 -9.76 4.44 -2.19
N ILE A 11 -8.91 3.79 -2.98
CA ILE A 11 -9.16 3.59 -4.42
C ILE A 11 -10.44 2.77 -4.61
N TYR A 12 -10.65 1.70 -3.84
CA TYR A 12 -11.89 0.93 -3.90
C TYR A 12 -13.10 1.78 -3.51
N LEU A 13 -13.06 2.47 -2.36
CA LEU A 13 -14.16 3.33 -1.91
C LEU A 13 -14.55 4.38 -2.95
N LEU A 14 -13.55 5.03 -3.59
CA LEU A 14 -13.79 6.00 -4.65
C LEU A 14 -14.33 5.36 -5.94
N SER A 15 -13.81 4.17 -6.30
CA SER A 15 -14.17 3.50 -7.55
C SER A 15 -15.56 2.87 -7.52
N PHE A 16 -16.07 2.60 -6.32
CA PHE A 16 -17.35 1.94 -6.08
C PHE A 16 -18.42 2.82 -5.43
N LYS A 17 -18.11 4.10 -5.14
CA LYS A 17 -19.03 5.05 -4.48
C LYS A 17 -20.40 5.17 -5.17
N LYS A 18 -20.46 4.96 -6.49
CA LYS A 18 -21.69 5.05 -7.29
C LYS A 18 -22.34 3.70 -7.57
N ASP A 19 -21.63 2.60 -7.34
CA ASP A 19 -22.09 1.25 -7.70
C ASP A 19 -22.52 0.44 -6.47
N LEU A 20 -22.07 0.82 -5.27
CA LEU A 20 -22.47 0.23 -4.00
C LEU A 20 -23.44 1.16 -3.27
N ASP A 21 -24.44 0.56 -2.61
CA ASP A 21 -25.27 1.28 -1.65
C ASP A 21 -24.51 1.65 -0.37
N GLU A 22 -25.16 2.44 0.48
CA GLU A 22 -24.55 2.94 1.72
C GLU A 22 -24.17 1.81 2.69
N LEU A 23 -24.94 0.72 2.74
CA LEU A 23 -24.67 -0.40 3.64
C LEU A 23 -23.38 -1.12 3.21
N HIS A 24 -23.27 -1.43 1.93
CA HIS A 24 -22.09 -2.05 1.34
C HIS A 24 -20.85 -1.14 1.46
N LEU A 25 -21.00 0.17 1.25
CA LEU A 25 -19.90 1.13 1.46
C LEU A 25 -19.43 1.17 2.91
N LYS A 26 -20.35 1.12 3.89
CA LYS A 26 -20.00 1.04 5.31
C LYS A 26 -19.27 -0.26 5.65
N GLN A 27 -19.73 -1.40 5.13
CA GLN A 27 -19.06 -2.70 5.33
C GLN A 27 -17.64 -2.69 4.75
N LEU A 28 -17.47 -2.20 3.52
CA LEU A 28 -16.16 -2.06 2.90
C LEU A 28 -15.23 -1.14 3.72
N LEU A 29 -15.76 -0.04 4.25
CA LEU A 29 -15.01 0.88 5.11
C LEU A 29 -14.56 0.24 6.41
N VAL A 30 -15.38 -0.63 7.01
CA VAL A 30 -15.02 -1.41 8.21
C VAL A 30 -13.86 -2.35 7.91
N ILE A 31 -13.94 -3.11 6.80
CA ILE A 31 -12.89 -4.05 6.40
C ILE A 31 -11.56 -3.30 6.17
N ILE A 32 -11.60 -2.18 5.44
CA ILE A 32 -10.39 -1.39 5.10
C ILE A 32 -9.73 -0.79 6.35
N ASN A 33 -10.52 -0.37 7.34
CA ASN A 33 -10.02 0.28 8.55
C ASN A 33 -9.79 -0.69 9.72
N ASP A 34 -9.89 -2.00 9.49
CA ASP A 34 -9.55 -2.99 10.50
C ASP A 34 -8.06 -2.87 10.87
N LYS A 35 -7.82 -2.71 12.17
CA LYS A 35 -6.49 -2.56 12.76
C LYS A 35 -5.96 -3.86 13.36
N THR A 36 -6.85 -4.83 13.56
CA THR A 36 -6.57 -6.08 14.26
C THR A 36 -6.16 -7.18 13.29
N SER A 37 -6.76 -7.21 12.11
CA SER A 37 -6.40 -8.16 11.06
C SER A 37 -5.05 -7.85 10.42
N THR A 38 -4.38 -8.90 9.96
CA THR A 38 -3.17 -8.81 9.14
C THR A 38 -3.50 -8.22 7.77
N LYS A 39 -2.49 -7.70 7.07
CA LYS A 39 -2.67 -7.22 5.69
C LYS A 39 -3.22 -8.31 4.77
N GLN A 40 -2.81 -9.56 4.96
CA GLN A 40 -3.34 -10.70 4.20
C GLN A 40 -4.84 -10.87 4.50
N GLN A 41 -5.22 -10.92 5.77
CA GLN A 41 -6.62 -11.09 6.18
C GLN A 41 -7.51 -9.96 5.66
N ILE A 42 -7.05 -8.70 5.71
CA ILE A 42 -7.84 -7.59 5.16
C ILE A 42 -7.99 -7.73 3.64
N LYS A 43 -6.92 -8.11 2.93
CA LYS A 43 -6.98 -8.34 1.48
C LYS A 43 -7.98 -9.46 1.15
N ASP A 44 -7.95 -10.55 1.89
CA ASP A 44 -8.85 -11.69 1.71
C ASP A 44 -10.30 -11.30 2.06
N ASN A 45 -10.53 -10.55 3.13
CA ASN A 45 -11.86 -10.04 3.49
C ASN A 45 -12.43 -9.10 2.42
N ILE A 46 -11.61 -8.25 1.80
CA ILE A 46 -12.04 -7.41 0.67
C ILE A 46 -12.41 -8.28 -0.53
N GLN A 47 -11.59 -9.29 -0.84
CA GLN A 47 -11.85 -10.24 -1.92
C GLN A 47 -13.20 -10.95 -1.70
N THR A 48 -13.39 -11.57 -0.54
CA THR A 48 -14.62 -12.27 -0.16
C THR A 48 -15.83 -11.34 -0.16
N PHE A 49 -15.68 -10.08 0.29
CA PHE A 49 -16.75 -9.08 0.21
C PHE A 49 -17.22 -8.84 -1.22
N PHE A 50 -16.30 -8.60 -2.16
CA PHE A 50 -16.66 -8.36 -3.55
C PHE A 50 -17.15 -9.63 -4.26
N GLU A 51 -16.63 -10.81 -3.91
CA GLU A 51 -17.14 -12.11 -4.37
C GLU A 51 -18.59 -12.35 -3.93
N GLY A 52 -18.91 -12.00 -2.68
CA GLY A 52 -20.26 -12.14 -2.12
C GLY A 52 -21.30 -11.23 -2.78
N ILE A 53 -20.88 -10.05 -3.27
CA ILE A 53 -21.74 -9.19 -4.09
C ILE A 53 -21.91 -9.77 -5.51
N GLY A 54 -20.82 -10.29 -6.08
CA GLY A 54 -20.82 -10.93 -7.39
C GLY A 54 -21.11 -9.98 -8.55
N GLY A 55 -21.53 -10.57 -9.68
CA GLY A 55 -21.96 -9.83 -10.87
C GLY A 55 -20.92 -8.87 -11.45
N GLU A 56 -21.41 -7.77 -12.04
CA GLU A 56 -20.56 -6.76 -12.67
C GLU A 56 -19.64 -6.03 -11.68
N ILE A 57 -20.05 -5.95 -10.40
CA ILE A 57 -19.26 -5.36 -9.32
C ILE A 57 -17.98 -6.16 -9.11
N PHE A 58 -18.08 -7.49 -9.02
CA PHE A 58 -16.91 -8.35 -8.88
C PHE A 58 -15.98 -8.28 -10.10
N VAL A 59 -16.53 -8.23 -11.31
CA VAL A 59 -15.75 -8.05 -12.54
C VAL A 59 -15.00 -6.72 -12.53
N LYS A 60 -15.66 -5.63 -12.12
CA LYS A 60 -15.04 -4.30 -11.98
C LYS A 60 -13.94 -4.33 -10.93
N PHE A 61 -14.15 -5.03 -9.81
CA PHE A 61 -13.16 -5.18 -8.75
C PHE A 61 -11.89 -5.88 -9.24
N ASN A 62 -12.02 -7.01 -9.93
CA ASN A 62 -10.89 -7.73 -10.54
C ASN A 62 -10.13 -6.84 -11.53
N LYS A 63 -10.83 -6.04 -12.35
CA LYS A 63 -10.17 -5.07 -13.26
C LYS A 63 -9.36 -4.01 -12.50
N ILE A 64 -9.86 -3.52 -11.36
CA ILE A 64 -9.15 -2.55 -10.54
C ILE A 64 -7.93 -3.21 -9.88
N GLN A 65 -8.08 -4.41 -9.32
CA GLN A 65 -6.94 -5.15 -8.74
C GLN A 65 -5.81 -5.33 -9.74
N THR A 66 -6.10 -5.75 -10.97
CA THR A 66 -5.09 -5.90 -12.03
C THR A 66 -4.39 -4.58 -12.35
N LYS A 67 -5.13 -3.47 -12.42
CA LYS A 67 -4.54 -2.14 -12.62
C LYS A 67 -3.63 -1.72 -11.47
N LEU A 68 -4.02 -2.01 -10.23
CA LEU A 68 -3.20 -1.73 -9.05
C LEU A 68 -1.91 -2.54 -9.05
N LEU A 69 -1.97 -3.84 -9.36
CA LEU A 69 -0.80 -4.70 -9.51
C LEU A 69 0.15 -4.18 -10.59
N PHE A 70 -0.38 -3.76 -11.74
CA PHE A 70 0.42 -3.18 -12.81
C PHE A 70 1.13 -1.89 -12.37
N LYS A 71 0.41 -0.98 -11.69
CA LYS A 71 1.01 0.24 -11.12
C LYS A 71 2.09 -0.07 -10.08
N GLN A 72 1.86 -1.05 -9.21
CA GLN A 72 2.84 -1.50 -8.23
C GLN A 72 4.10 -2.05 -8.92
N GLY A 73 3.96 -2.80 -10.00
CA GLY A 73 5.09 -3.29 -10.81
C GLY A 73 5.91 -2.16 -11.43
N ILE A 74 5.26 -1.15 -12.02
CA ILE A 74 5.93 0.05 -12.54
C ILE A 74 6.66 0.79 -11.42
N TYR A 75 6.04 0.87 -10.24
CA TYR A 75 6.65 1.55 -9.11
C TYR A 75 7.88 0.80 -8.58
N ALA A 76 7.80 -0.53 -8.48
CA ALA A 76 8.92 -1.37 -8.08
C ALA A 76 10.10 -1.26 -9.06
N SER A 77 9.83 -1.24 -10.38
CA SER A 77 10.89 -1.07 -11.38
C SER A 77 11.57 0.29 -11.30
N LYS A 78 10.81 1.36 -11.01
CA LYS A 78 11.35 2.71 -10.77
C LYS A 78 12.21 2.79 -9.51
N ILE A 79 11.82 2.12 -8.44
CA ILE A 79 12.67 2.01 -7.24
C ILE A 79 13.97 1.27 -7.60
N LEU A 80 13.88 0.18 -8.35
CA LEU A 80 15.05 -0.58 -8.80
C LEU A 80 16.01 0.27 -9.63
N SER A 81 15.52 1.14 -10.52
CA SER A 81 16.40 2.01 -11.32
C SER A 81 17.14 3.03 -10.45
N CYS A 82 16.49 3.60 -9.44
CA CYS A 82 17.14 4.57 -8.55
C CYS A 82 17.99 3.90 -7.47
N LYS A 83 17.81 2.60 -7.21
CA LYS A 83 18.61 1.86 -6.21
C LYS A 83 20.10 1.99 -6.47
N ASN A 84 20.54 2.10 -7.73
CA ASN A 84 21.96 2.21 -8.08
C ASN A 84 22.58 3.56 -7.69
N GLU A 85 21.77 4.61 -7.57
CA GLU A 85 22.21 5.98 -7.22
C GLU A 85 22.28 6.20 -5.70
N LEU A 86 21.79 5.24 -4.92
CA LEU A 86 21.79 5.29 -3.47
C LEU A 86 23.11 4.83 -2.86
N SER A 87 23.44 5.40 -1.70
CA SER A 87 24.49 4.87 -0.82
C SER A 87 24.19 3.44 -0.38
N GLU A 88 25.22 2.68 -0.01
CA GLU A 88 25.04 1.31 0.49
C GLU A 88 24.15 1.25 1.73
N GLU A 89 24.25 2.28 2.59
CA GLU A 89 23.36 2.43 3.74
C GLU A 89 21.90 2.63 3.29
N ALA A 90 21.64 3.55 2.37
CA ALA A 90 20.30 3.79 1.84
C ALA A 90 19.71 2.57 1.11
N LYS A 91 20.53 1.81 0.36
CA LYS A 91 20.13 0.54 -0.26
C LYS A 91 19.69 -0.49 0.78
N ALA A 92 20.47 -0.68 1.83
CA ALA A 92 20.16 -1.63 2.90
C ALA A 92 18.85 -1.26 3.63
N ILE A 93 18.63 0.04 3.85
CA ILE A 93 17.38 0.54 4.44
C ILE A 93 16.19 0.33 3.51
N LEU A 94 16.35 0.59 2.21
CA LEU A 94 15.29 0.38 1.22
C LEU A 94 14.90 -1.10 1.13
N GLU A 95 15.87 -2.02 1.20
CA GLU A 95 15.59 -3.46 1.27
C GLU A 95 14.85 -3.86 2.54
N LYS A 96 15.24 -3.34 3.70
CA LYS A 96 14.54 -3.58 4.97
C LYS A 96 13.10 -3.05 4.92
N ALA A 97 12.91 -1.83 4.40
CA ALA A 97 11.59 -1.23 4.23
C ALA A 97 10.72 -2.06 3.28
N SER A 98 11.30 -2.55 2.17
CA SER A 98 10.62 -3.43 1.23
C SER A 98 10.20 -4.75 1.87
N LYS A 99 11.07 -5.38 2.67
CA LYS A 99 10.72 -6.60 3.43
C LYS A 99 9.56 -6.37 4.40
N ILE A 100 9.57 -5.26 5.14
CA ILE A 100 8.49 -4.90 6.06
C ILE A 100 7.16 -4.69 5.30
N LYS A 101 7.20 -3.96 4.17
CA LYS A 101 6.00 -3.72 3.33
C LYS A 101 5.44 -5.00 2.71
N ASN A 102 6.31 -5.92 2.29
CA ASN A 102 5.91 -7.19 1.68
C ASN A 102 5.59 -8.28 2.71
N ASP A 103 5.79 -8.03 4.01
CA ASP A 103 5.39 -8.95 5.06
C ASP A 103 3.88 -8.85 5.33
N PHE A 104 3.11 -9.68 4.62
CA PHE A 104 1.64 -9.72 4.71
C PHE A 104 1.12 -10.28 6.04
N SER A 105 1.99 -10.83 6.90
CA SER A 105 1.62 -11.30 8.24
C SER A 105 1.46 -10.16 9.26
N LEU A 106 1.97 -8.97 8.94
CA LEU A 106 1.83 -7.80 9.81
C LEU A 106 0.46 -7.16 9.69
N THR A 107 -0.04 -6.63 10.80
CA THR A 107 -1.13 -5.64 10.79
C THR A 107 -0.63 -4.32 10.20
N PRO A 108 -1.53 -3.46 9.67
CA PRO A 108 -1.17 -2.13 9.18
C PRO A 108 -0.46 -1.27 10.24
N GLU A 109 -0.82 -1.41 11.52
CA GLU A 109 -0.18 -0.67 12.62
C GLU A 109 1.23 -1.19 12.94
N GLN A 110 1.44 -2.51 12.89
CA GLN A 110 2.76 -3.11 13.05
C GLN A 110 3.71 -2.73 11.92
N GLU A 111 3.24 -2.76 10.66
CA GLU A 111 4.00 -2.26 9.51
C GLU A 111 4.43 -0.82 9.74
N LYS A 112 3.47 0.06 10.07
CA LYS A 112 3.74 1.47 10.32
C LYS A 112 4.78 1.67 11.42
N ARG A 113 4.67 0.94 12.53
CA ARG A 113 5.63 1.02 13.63
C ARG A 113 7.04 0.61 13.18
N LYS A 114 7.18 -0.55 12.54
CA LYS A 114 8.46 -1.05 12.04
C LYS A 114 9.10 -0.09 11.02
N LEU A 115 8.31 0.50 10.13
CA LEU A 115 8.80 1.51 9.19
C LEU A 115 9.23 2.79 9.91
N LEU A 116 8.45 3.29 10.87
CA LEU A 116 8.83 4.48 11.64
C LEU A 116 10.11 4.26 12.44
N GLU A 117 10.30 3.09 13.04
CA GLU A 117 11.53 2.73 13.73
C GLU A 117 12.72 2.70 12.75
N LEU A 118 12.54 2.04 11.59
CA LEU A 118 13.57 1.95 10.55
C LEU A 118 13.99 3.31 10.00
N PHE A 119 13.05 4.21 9.73
CA PHE A 119 13.34 5.55 9.21
C PHE A 119 13.74 6.56 10.30
N GLY A 120 13.29 6.33 11.54
CA GLY A 120 13.59 7.19 12.69
C GLY A 120 15.05 7.12 13.12
N SER A 121 15.70 5.97 12.93
CA SER A 121 17.11 5.76 13.28
C SER A 121 18.11 6.22 12.22
N LEU A 122 17.66 6.81 11.11
CA LEU A 122 18.53 7.19 9.99
C LEU A 122 19.25 8.51 10.22
N SER A 123 20.46 8.60 9.69
CA SER A 123 21.19 9.86 9.57
C SER A 123 20.49 10.82 8.61
N ASP A 124 20.72 12.13 8.78
CA ASP A 124 20.11 13.15 7.92
C ASP A 124 20.58 13.07 6.46
N SER A 125 21.80 12.56 6.24
CA SER A 125 22.34 12.27 4.91
C SER A 125 21.48 11.22 4.20
N VAL A 126 21.23 10.08 4.84
CA VAL A 126 20.41 9.00 4.27
C VAL A 126 18.95 9.44 4.11
N LYS A 127 18.39 10.20 5.06
CA LYS A 127 17.04 10.79 4.91
C LYS A 127 16.93 11.71 3.69
N SER A 128 17.99 12.44 3.36
CA SER A 128 18.02 13.34 2.21
C SER A 128 17.99 12.57 0.88
N GLU A 129 18.69 11.43 0.79
CA GLU A 129 18.60 10.52 -0.36
C GLU A 129 17.16 10.01 -0.56
N PHE A 130 16.49 9.60 0.52
CA PHE A 130 15.08 9.18 0.47
C PHE A 130 14.12 10.33 0.12
N LYS A 131 14.44 11.58 0.48
CA LYS A 131 13.64 12.75 0.10
C LYS A 131 13.73 13.02 -1.39
N ILE A 132 14.91 12.83 -2.01
CA ILE A 132 15.10 12.94 -3.46
C ILE A 132 14.29 11.87 -4.18
N LEU A 133 14.32 10.61 -3.71
CA LEU A 133 13.44 9.56 -4.22
C LEU A 133 11.97 9.95 -4.09
N ALA A 134 11.55 10.41 -2.92
CA ALA A 134 10.18 10.85 -2.68
C ALA A 134 9.76 12.04 -3.58
N GLN A 135 10.69 12.86 -4.06
CA GLN A 135 10.43 13.93 -5.02
C GLN A 135 10.38 13.42 -6.47
N ILE A 136 11.27 12.52 -6.87
CA ILE A 136 11.25 11.85 -8.19
C ILE A 136 9.95 11.06 -8.37
N PHE A 137 9.46 10.44 -7.29
CA PHE A 137 8.20 9.69 -7.26
C PHE A 137 7.00 10.53 -6.79
N GLY A 138 7.25 11.80 -6.43
CA GLY A 138 6.38 12.70 -5.67
C GLY A 138 5.27 13.43 -6.44
N LYS A 139 4.57 12.74 -7.34
CA LYS A 139 3.17 13.07 -7.63
C LYS A 139 2.17 12.05 -7.08
N GLU A 140 2.62 10.92 -6.54
CA GLU A 140 1.79 10.00 -5.74
C GLU A 140 2.30 10.03 -4.28
N LYS A 141 1.46 10.58 -3.39
CA LYS A 141 1.81 11.01 -2.01
C LYS A 141 2.40 9.88 -1.16
N TRP A 142 3.66 10.04 -0.73
CA TRP A 142 4.30 9.22 0.32
C TRP A 142 4.31 9.87 1.72
N ILE A 143 3.63 11.01 1.91
CA ILE A 143 3.57 11.74 3.20
C ILE A 143 2.13 11.71 3.73
#